data_AF-A0A7S1TRE5-F1
#
_entry.id   AF-A0A7S1TRE5-F1
#
_cell.length_a   1.000
_cell.length_b   1.000
_cell.length_c   1.000
_cell.angle_alpha   90.00
_cell.angle_beta   90.00
_cell.angle_gamma   90.00
#
_symmetry.space_group_name_H-M   'P 1'
#
loop_
_entity.id
_entity.type
_entity.pdbx_description
1 polymer ?
#
loop_
_entity_poly.entity_id
_entity_poly.type
_entity_poly.pdbx_seq_one_letter_code
_entity_poly.pdbx_strand_id
1 'polypeptide(L)'
;RGNAMLVGVGGSGKQSLTRIAAYAAGMDCKQIEITRGYGVNEFREDIKEYMLTAGVGNKPLVFMFTDSQIVVEDMLEDINNMLNSGEIPNHFPADEKDRICGDMVPLLKKMGIPETRDNCWGQFVLNVRDNMHMVLCMSPVGDALRIRCRKFPSLINCCTIDWFMSWPKSALISVAERFLGGLELPNEEYRAGLIEMCSIVHKSVENMSVIFFEKLRRKVYTTPKSFLDLIGLYTSMLGNLRQNIDVKREQMTVGVQKLNETNDIVASLKDDLSKLEPVLKQKGEETEKLLQQVAVDQAAADEVKEKVGQEAAVVGKQAAE
;
A
#
# COMPACT_ATOMS: atom_id res chain seq x y z
N ARG A 1 -24.19 -21.99 -20.25
CA ARG A 1 -23.09 -22.96 -20.06
C ARG A 1 -21.79 -22.39 -20.61
N GLY A 2 -20.89 -21.93 -19.77
CA GLY A 2 -19.63 -21.34 -20.23
C GLY A 2 -18.56 -21.47 -19.17
N ASN A 3 -17.42 -22.05 -19.55
CA ASN A 3 -16.23 -22.17 -18.71
C ASN A 3 -15.09 -21.41 -19.37
N ALA A 4 -14.15 -20.90 -18.58
CA ALA A 4 -13.02 -20.15 -19.08
C ALA A 4 -11.69 -20.71 -18.56
N MET A 5 -10.67 -20.69 -19.40
CA MET A 5 -9.28 -20.94 -18.98
C MET A 5 -8.48 -19.66 -19.25
N LEU A 6 -8.16 -18.94 -18.19
CA LEU A 6 -7.33 -17.75 -18.23
C LEU A 6 -5.86 -18.17 -18.10
N VAL A 7 -5.07 -17.91 -19.14
CA VAL A 7 -3.66 -18.29 -19.20
C VAL A 7 -2.81 -17.04 -19.13
N GLY A 8 -1.91 -16.94 -18.15
CA GLY A 8 -0.97 -15.83 -18.06
C GLY A 8 0.00 -15.96 -16.91
N VAL A 9 1.04 -15.15 -16.90
CA VAL A 9 2.03 -15.14 -15.81
C VAL A 9 1.40 -14.73 -14.47
N GLY A 10 2.06 -15.09 -13.37
CA GLY A 10 1.64 -14.65 -12.04
C GLY A 10 1.48 -13.13 -11.97
N GLY A 11 0.47 -12.63 -11.26
CA GLY A 11 0.24 -11.18 -11.14
C GLY A 11 -0.33 -10.49 -12.39
N SER A 12 -0.75 -11.23 -13.43
CA SER A 12 -1.38 -10.66 -14.63
C SER A 12 -2.84 -10.20 -14.44
N GLY A 13 -3.41 -10.35 -13.25
CA GLY A 13 -4.78 -9.90 -12.94
C GLY A 13 -5.90 -10.92 -13.17
N LYS A 14 -5.59 -12.16 -13.60
CA LYS A 14 -6.60 -13.22 -13.87
C LYS A 14 -7.63 -13.39 -12.75
N GLN A 15 -7.16 -13.57 -11.51
CA GLN A 15 -8.04 -13.77 -10.36
C GLN A 15 -8.87 -12.52 -10.04
N SER A 16 -8.23 -11.34 -10.03
CA SER A 16 -8.91 -10.08 -9.73
C SER A 16 -10.01 -9.77 -10.74
N LEU A 17 -9.73 -9.95 -12.03
CA LEU A 17 -10.70 -9.72 -13.11
C LEU A 17 -11.82 -10.75 -13.10
N THR A 18 -11.53 -12.01 -12.76
CA THR A 18 -12.57 -13.05 -12.59
C THR A 18 -13.54 -12.67 -11.48
N ARG A 19 -13.04 -12.21 -10.32
CA ARG A 19 -13.90 -11.77 -9.21
C ARG A 19 -14.74 -10.56 -9.59
N ILE A 20 -14.16 -9.57 -10.29
CA ILE A 20 -14.90 -8.39 -10.76
C ILE A 20 -15.98 -8.80 -11.78
N ALA A 21 -15.65 -9.68 -12.72
CA ALA A 21 -16.59 -10.15 -13.73
C ALA A 21 -17.75 -10.95 -13.11
N ALA A 22 -17.44 -11.84 -12.16
CA ALA A 22 -18.45 -12.59 -11.41
C ALA A 22 -19.38 -11.64 -10.64
N TYR A 23 -18.80 -10.66 -9.92
CA TYR A 23 -19.56 -9.66 -9.19
C TYR A 23 -20.46 -8.83 -10.11
N ALA A 24 -19.94 -8.36 -11.25
CA ALA A 24 -20.71 -7.59 -12.22
C ALA A 24 -21.86 -8.40 -12.83
N ALA A 25 -21.69 -9.72 -12.95
CA ALA A 25 -22.73 -10.64 -13.41
C ALA A 25 -23.68 -11.11 -12.29
N GLY A 26 -23.51 -10.64 -11.05
CA GLY A 26 -24.33 -11.06 -9.90
C GLY A 26 -24.13 -12.53 -9.50
N MET A 27 -22.98 -13.12 -9.82
CA MET A 27 -22.63 -14.50 -9.49
C MET A 27 -21.67 -14.56 -8.32
N ASP A 28 -21.86 -15.53 -7.43
CA ASP A 28 -20.94 -15.77 -6.31
C ASP A 28 -19.65 -16.41 -6.83
N CYS A 29 -18.51 -15.76 -6.57
CA CYS A 29 -17.19 -16.29 -6.91
C CYS A 29 -16.64 -17.10 -5.73
N LYS A 30 -16.61 -18.43 -5.88
CA LYS A 30 -16.10 -19.38 -4.90
C LYS A 30 -14.69 -19.80 -5.29
N GLN A 31 -13.82 -19.91 -4.29
CA GLN A 31 -12.43 -20.33 -4.44
C GLN A 31 -12.08 -21.23 -3.26
N ILE A 32 -11.36 -22.32 -3.51
CA ILE A 32 -10.91 -23.20 -2.45
C ILE A 32 -9.78 -22.59 -1.61
N GLU A 33 -9.78 -22.87 -0.32
CA GLU A 33 -8.73 -22.46 0.61
C GLU A 33 -7.90 -23.67 1.02
N ILE A 34 -6.67 -23.75 0.52
CA ILE A 34 -5.78 -24.87 0.86
C ILE A 34 -5.30 -24.70 2.30
N THR A 35 -5.55 -25.70 3.13
CA THR A 35 -5.01 -25.84 4.48
C THR A 35 -4.00 -26.98 4.56
N ARG A 36 -3.25 -27.07 5.66
CA ARG A 36 -2.33 -28.20 5.87
C ARG A 36 -3.14 -29.50 5.99
N GLY A 37 -2.89 -30.44 5.08
CA GLY A 37 -3.62 -31.70 5.01
C GLY A 37 -4.76 -31.71 4.00
N TYR A 38 -5.00 -30.60 3.29
CA TYR A 38 -6.01 -30.54 2.24
C TYR A 38 -5.66 -31.50 1.08
N GLY A 39 -6.55 -32.45 0.82
CA GLY A 39 -6.41 -33.47 -0.20
C GLY A 39 -7.64 -33.57 -1.09
N VAL A 40 -7.82 -34.74 -1.71
CA VAL A 40 -8.90 -34.99 -2.67
C VAL A 40 -10.26 -35.06 -1.99
N ASN A 41 -10.33 -35.52 -0.74
CA ASN A 41 -11.60 -35.65 -0.02
C ASN A 41 -12.19 -34.28 0.33
N GLU A 42 -11.38 -33.37 0.86
CA GLU A 42 -11.79 -32.00 1.18
C GLU A 42 -12.21 -31.25 -0.09
N PHE A 43 -11.44 -31.42 -1.17
CA PHE A 43 -11.79 -30.87 -2.47
C PHE A 43 -13.13 -31.37 -3.01
N ARG A 44 -13.41 -32.65 -2.81
CA ARG A 44 -14.70 -33.23 -3.21
C ARG A 44 -15.85 -32.67 -2.37
N GLU A 45 -15.68 -32.50 -1.06
CA GLU A 45 -16.70 -31.90 -0.21
C GLU A 45 -16.98 -30.43 -0.60
N ASP A 46 -15.95 -29.64 -0.93
CA ASP A 46 -16.11 -28.27 -1.43
C ASP A 46 -16.90 -28.25 -2.77
N ILE A 47 -16.58 -29.17 -3.69
CA ILE A 47 -17.32 -29.30 -4.95
C ILE A 47 -18.78 -29.70 -4.70
N LYS A 48 -19.05 -30.61 -3.76
CA LYS A 48 -20.44 -30.98 -3.41
C LYS A 48 -21.23 -29.76 -2.98
N GLU A 49 -20.68 -28.93 -2.10
CA GLU A 49 -21.35 -27.69 -1.65
C GLU A 49 -21.70 -26.78 -2.84
N TYR A 50 -20.75 -26.61 -3.78
CA TYR A 50 -20.95 -25.79 -4.96
C TYR A 50 -22.01 -26.41 -5.90
N MET A 51 -21.95 -27.73 -6.12
CA MET A 51 -22.94 -28.45 -6.93
C MET A 51 -24.35 -28.38 -6.33
N LEU A 52 -24.49 -28.48 -5.01
CA LEU A 52 -25.78 -28.31 -4.33
C LEU A 52 -26.34 -26.89 -4.50
N THR A 53 -25.49 -25.89 -4.37
CA THR A 53 -25.87 -24.47 -4.55
C THR A 53 -26.32 -24.19 -6.00
N ALA A 54 -25.56 -24.69 -6.98
CA ALA A 54 -25.87 -24.52 -8.41
C ALA A 54 -27.07 -25.37 -8.87
N GLY A 55 -27.15 -26.61 -8.37
CA GLY A 55 -28.13 -27.61 -8.80
C GLY A 55 -29.48 -27.46 -8.11
N VAL A 56 -29.51 -27.61 -6.78
CA VAL A 56 -30.73 -27.53 -5.96
C VAL A 56 -31.15 -26.08 -5.76
N GLY A 57 -30.21 -25.21 -5.40
CA GLY A 57 -30.46 -23.79 -5.21
C GLY A 57 -30.78 -23.03 -6.50
N ASN A 58 -30.43 -23.61 -7.65
CA ASN A 58 -30.56 -22.99 -8.98
C ASN A 58 -29.95 -21.57 -9.02
N LYS A 59 -28.82 -21.36 -8.32
CA LYS A 59 -28.12 -20.08 -8.23
C LYS A 59 -26.84 -20.12 -9.06
N PRO A 60 -26.60 -19.14 -9.95
CA PRO A 60 -25.39 -19.10 -10.74
C PRO A 60 -24.18 -18.78 -9.85
N LEU A 61 -23.10 -19.55 -10.03
CA LEU A 61 -21.85 -19.40 -9.28
C LEU A 61 -20.66 -19.58 -10.20
N VAL A 62 -19.57 -18.90 -9.87
CA VAL A 62 -18.27 -19.04 -10.52
C VAL A 62 -17.35 -19.80 -9.59
N PHE A 63 -16.88 -20.96 -10.03
CA PHE A 63 -15.82 -21.70 -9.35
C PHE A 63 -14.46 -21.31 -9.94
N MET A 64 -13.68 -20.55 -9.18
CA MET A 64 -12.34 -20.12 -9.59
C MET A 64 -11.28 -21.06 -8.99
N PHE A 65 -10.47 -21.66 -9.87
CA PHE A 65 -9.44 -22.63 -9.51
C PHE A 65 -8.08 -22.25 -10.12
N THR A 66 -7.02 -22.24 -9.32
CA THR A 66 -5.71 -21.72 -9.71
C THR A 66 -4.66 -22.83 -9.78
N ASP A 67 -3.60 -22.61 -10.56
CA ASP A 67 -2.48 -23.55 -10.65
C ASP A 67 -1.80 -23.88 -9.30
N SER A 68 -1.68 -22.87 -8.44
CA SER A 68 -1.18 -23.01 -7.07
C SER A 68 -2.08 -23.84 -6.15
N GLN A 69 -3.33 -24.08 -6.56
CA GLN A 69 -4.31 -24.85 -5.81
C GLN A 69 -4.30 -26.35 -6.10
N ILE A 70 -3.54 -26.77 -7.12
CA ILE A 70 -3.42 -28.16 -7.52
C ILE A 70 -2.40 -28.84 -6.60
N VAL A 71 -2.88 -29.44 -5.51
CA VAL A 71 -2.05 -30.22 -4.57
C VAL A 71 -1.79 -31.63 -5.13
N VAL A 72 -2.82 -32.25 -5.69
CA VAL A 72 -2.78 -33.60 -6.27
C VAL A 72 -3.39 -33.56 -7.67
N GLU A 73 -2.80 -34.28 -8.62
CA GLU A 73 -3.26 -34.27 -10.02
C GLU A 73 -4.68 -34.87 -10.19
N ASP A 74 -5.12 -35.73 -9.28
CA ASP A 74 -6.48 -36.30 -9.27
C ASP A 74 -7.58 -35.21 -9.18
N MET A 75 -7.27 -34.05 -8.59
CA MET A 75 -8.19 -32.90 -8.57
C MET A 75 -8.52 -32.42 -10.00
N LEU A 76 -7.57 -32.53 -10.94
CA LEU A 76 -7.80 -32.18 -12.33
C LEU A 76 -8.61 -33.24 -13.08
N GLU A 77 -8.59 -34.49 -12.64
CA GLU A 77 -9.46 -35.54 -13.18
C GLU A 77 -10.92 -35.22 -12.83
N ASP A 78 -11.18 -34.86 -11.58
CA ASP A 78 -12.48 -34.42 -11.10
C ASP A 78 -12.97 -33.17 -11.87
N ILE A 79 -12.10 -32.17 -12.08
CA ILE A 79 -12.42 -30.98 -12.91
C ILE A 79 -12.69 -31.37 -14.36
N ASN A 80 -11.90 -32.28 -14.93
CA ASN A 80 -12.08 -32.75 -16.31
C ASN A 80 -13.45 -33.43 -16.49
N ASN A 81 -13.88 -34.23 -15.51
CA ASN A 81 -15.20 -34.85 -15.49
C ASN A 81 -16.30 -33.77 -15.38
N MET A 82 -16.17 -32.81 -14.46
CA MET A 82 -17.10 -31.69 -14.33
C MET A 82 -17.24 -30.87 -15.61
N LEU A 83 -16.15 -30.58 -16.30
CA LEU A 83 -16.17 -29.84 -17.57
C LEU A 83 -16.88 -30.61 -18.70
N ASN A 84 -16.75 -31.94 -18.73
CA ASN A 84 -17.28 -32.79 -19.79
C ASN A 84 -18.74 -33.20 -19.53
N SER A 85 -19.00 -33.91 -18.43
CA SER A 85 -20.31 -34.47 -18.08
C SER A 85 -21.11 -33.58 -17.14
N GLY A 86 -20.47 -32.69 -16.37
CA GLY A 86 -21.13 -31.93 -15.30
C GLY A 86 -21.32 -32.73 -14.01
N GLU A 87 -20.74 -33.92 -13.92
CA GLU A 87 -20.77 -34.77 -12.73
C GLU A 87 -19.45 -35.50 -12.52
N ILE A 88 -19.11 -35.75 -11.26
CA ILE A 88 -17.97 -36.59 -10.88
C ILE A 88 -18.49 -38.00 -10.57
N PRO A 89 -17.92 -39.07 -11.17
CA PRO A 89 -18.31 -40.44 -10.88
C PRO A 89 -18.17 -40.78 -9.39
N ASN A 90 -19.15 -41.48 -8.82
CA ASN A 90 -19.18 -41.91 -7.41
C ASN A 90 -18.97 -40.79 -6.38
N HIS A 91 -19.30 -39.55 -6.74
CA HIS A 91 -19.12 -38.39 -5.87
C HIS A 91 -20.17 -38.29 -4.77
N PHE A 92 -21.43 -38.53 -5.14
CA PHE A 92 -22.56 -38.58 -4.21
C PHE A 92 -22.94 -40.04 -3.93
N PRO A 93 -22.93 -40.49 -2.65
CA PRO A 93 -23.45 -41.79 -2.27
C PRO A 93 -24.98 -41.84 -2.46
N ALA A 94 -25.55 -43.05 -2.45
CA ALA A 94 -26.94 -43.27 -2.83
C ALA A 94 -27.94 -42.51 -1.95
N ASP A 95 -27.66 -42.42 -0.66
CA ASP A 95 -28.42 -41.66 0.35
C ASP A 95 -28.39 -40.14 0.10
N GLU A 96 -27.22 -39.57 -0.23
CA GLU A 96 -27.13 -38.16 -0.62
C GLU A 96 -27.88 -37.87 -1.92
N LYS A 97 -27.81 -38.78 -2.90
CA LYS A 97 -28.59 -38.64 -4.14
C LYS A 97 -30.09 -38.66 -3.88
N ASP A 98 -30.57 -39.50 -2.97
CA ASP A 98 -31.98 -39.55 -2.60
C ASP A 98 -32.44 -38.27 -1.89
N ARG A 99 -31.59 -37.70 -1.03
CA ARG A 99 -31.84 -36.39 -0.42
C ARG A 99 -31.92 -35.27 -1.45
N ILE A 100 -30.95 -35.19 -2.37
CA ILE A 100 -30.95 -34.22 -3.48
C ILE A 100 -32.22 -34.39 -4.31
N CYS A 101 -32.64 -35.64 -4.57
CA CYS A 101 -33.85 -35.87 -5.32
C CYS A 101 -35.10 -35.34 -4.60
N GLY A 102 -35.19 -35.56 -3.29
CA GLY A 102 -36.25 -34.99 -2.44
C GLY A 102 -36.32 -33.46 -2.53
N ASP A 103 -35.16 -32.78 -2.45
CA ASP A 103 -35.08 -31.32 -2.51
C ASP A 103 -35.41 -30.76 -3.91
N MET A 104 -35.22 -31.54 -4.96
CA MET A 104 -35.50 -31.17 -6.36
C MET A 104 -36.96 -31.41 -6.79
N VAL A 105 -37.74 -32.20 -6.04
CA VAL A 105 -39.16 -32.49 -6.36
C VAL A 105 -40.00 -31.22 -6.60
N PRO A 106 -39.92 -30.16 -5.77
CA PRO A 106 -40.68 -28.92 -6.01
C PRO A 106 -40.35 -28.26 -7.35
N LEU A 107 -39.08 -28.34 -7.77
CA LEU A 107 -38.60 -27.77 -9.03
C LEU A 107 -39.08 -28.60 -10.22
N LEU A 108 -39.03 -29.94 -10.13
CA LEU A 108 -39.55 -30.84 -11.17
C LEU A 108 -41.06 -30.68 -11.38
N LYS A 109 -41.84 -30.58 -10.28
CA LYS A 109 -43.28 -30.32 -10.33
C LYS A 109 -43.58 -29.00 -11.06
N LYS A 110 -42.81 -27.96 -10.77
CA LYS A 110 -42.94 -26.65 -11.44
C LYS A 110 -42.63 -26.72 -12.94
N MET A 111 -41.70 -27.60 -13.34
CA MET A 111 -41.32 -27.82 -14.74
C MET A 111 -42.20 -28.85 -15.46
N GLY A 112 -43.10 -29.54 -14.76
CA GLY A 112 -43.95 -30.59 -15.35
C GLY A 112 -43.20 -31.88 -15.72
N ILE A 113 -42.03 -32.12 -15.11
CA ILE A 113 -41.20 -33.30 -15.39
C ILE A 113 -41.59 -34.43 -14.43
N PRO A 114 -41.74 -35.70 -14.89
CA PRO A 114 -42.05 -36.83 -14.02
C PRO A 114 -40.98 -37.04 -12.94
N GLU A 115 -41.42 -37.26 -11.69
CA GLU A 115 -40.60 -37.41 -10.48
C GLU A 115 -39.89 -38.79 -10.39
N THR A 116 -39.26 -39.23 -11.48
CA THR A 116 -38.41 -40.42 -11.45
C THR A 116 -37.01 -40.05 -10.97
N ARG A 117 -36.32 -41.01 -10.33
CA ARG A 117 -34.93 -40.82 -9.84
C ARG A 117 -34.00 -40.37 -10.97
N ASP A 118 -34.16 -40.94 -12.16
CA ASP A 118 -33.33 -40.62 -13.33
C ASP A 118 -33.60 -39.20 -13.85
N ASN A 119 -34.87 -38.80 -13.95
CA ASN A 119 -35.22 -37.44 -14.38
C ASN A 119 -34.75 -36.39 -13.36
N CYS A 120 -34.84 -36.73 -12.08
CA CYS A 120 -34.39 -35.85 -11.01
C CYS A 120 -32.88 -35.65 -11.03
N TRP A 121 -32.11 -36.74 -11.12
CA TRP A 121 -30.66 -36.67 -11.22
C TRP A 121 -30.23 -35.96 -12.51
N GLY A 122 -30.87 -36.28 -13.64
CA GLY A 122 -30.62 -35.63 -14.92
C GLY A 122 -30.86 -34.11 -14.84
N GLN A 123 -31.96 -33.68 -14.22
CA GLN A 123 -32.25 -32.25 -14.06
C GLN A 123 -31.27 -31.56 -13.11
N PHE A 124 -30.85 -32.23 -12.02
CA PHE A 124 -29.81 -31.71 -11.12
C PHE A 124 -28.50 -31.47 -11.88
N VAL A 125 -28.03 -32.45 -12.66
CA VAL A 125 -26.81 -32.31 -13.47
C VAL A 125 -26.97 -31.21 -14.52
N LEU A 126 -28.14 -31.07 -15.15
CA LEU A 126 -28.40 -29.97 -16.08
C LEU A 126 -28.30 -28.60 -15.40
N ASN A 127 -28.93 -28.44 -14.23
CA ASN A 127 -28.86 -27.20 -13.45
C ASN A 127 -27.42 -26.88 -13.04
N VAL A 128 -26.64 -27.88 -12.61
CA VAL A 128 -25.22 -27.71 -12.31
C VAL A 128 -24.46 -27.21 -13.54
N ARG A 129 -24.68 -27.81 -14.72
CA ARG A 129 -24.01 -27.36 -15.97
C ARG A 129 -24.43 -25.96 -16.42
N ASP A 130 -25.65 -25.55 -16.11
CA ASP A 130 -26.18 -24.23 -16.48
C ASP A 130 -25.71 -23.12 -15.54
N ASN A 131 -25.60 -23.42 -14.24
CA ASN A 131 -25.33 -22.44 -13.19
C ASN A 131 -23.89 -22.45 -12.66
N MET A 132 -23.15 -23.56 -12.77
CA MET A 132 -21.77 -23.65 -12.31
C MET A 132 -20.81 -23.32 -13.46
N HIS A 133 -20.14 -22.18 -13.34
CA HIS A 133 -19.16 -21.70 -14.31
C HIS A 133 -17.74 -21.92 -13.78
N MET A 134 -16.96 -22.77 -14.44
CA MET A 134 -15.58 -23.03 -14.02
C MET A 134 -14.62 -22.04 -14.67
N VAL A 135 -13.80 -21.35 -13.87
CA VAL A 135 -12.76 -20.43 -14.34
C VAL A 135 -11.40 -20.91 -13.84
N LEU A 136 -10.59 -21.39 -14.78
CA LEU A 136 -9.27 -21.94 -14.51
C LEU A 136 -8.19 -20.87 -14.74
N CYS A 137 -7.48 -20.49 -13.69
CA CYS A 137 -6.39 -19.53 -13.74
C CYS A 137 -5.04 -20.26 -13.80
N MET A 138 -4.50 -20.43 -15.00
CA MET A 138 -3.29 -21.21 -15.24
C MET A 138 -2.08 -20.34 -15.61
N SER A 139 -0.88 -20.79 -15.20
CA SER A 139 0.37 -20.18 -15.64
C SER A 139 0.93 -20.92 -16.86
N PRO A 140 1.35 -20.22 -17.93
CA PRO A 140 2.07 -20.81 -19.06
C PRO A 140 3.54 -21.11 -18.73
N VAL A 141 3.99 -20.80 -17.51
CA VAL A 141 5.37 -20.99 -17.08
C VAL A 141 5.65 -22.47 -16.81
N GLY A 142 6.66 -23.02 -17.49
CA GLY A 142 7.05 -24.43 -17.38
C GLY A 142 6.19 -25.34 -18.26
N ASP A 143 6.41 -26.65 -18.13
CA ASP A 143 5.73 -27.65 -18.97
C ASP A 143 4.43 -28.18 -18.36
N ALA A 144 4.13 -27.83 -17.09
CA ALA A 144 3.00 -28.39 -16.34
C ALA A 144 1.66 -28.15 -17.04
N LEU A 145 1.39 -26.93 -17.51
CA LEU A 145 0.15 -26.62 -18.24
C LEU A 145 0.02 -27.47 -19.50
N ARG A 146 1.10 -27.57 -20.29
CA ARG A 146 1.11 -28.39 -21.52
C ARG A 146 0.86 -29.87 -21.23
N ILE A 147 1.47 -30.41 -20.17
CA ILE A 147 1.29 -31.80 -19.75
C ILE A 147 -0.16 -32.03 -19.30
N ARG A 148 -0.72 -31.14 -18.48
CA ARG A 148 -2.11 -31.22 -18.00
C ARG A 148 -3.12 -31.15 -19.13
N CYS A 149 -2.94 -30.22 -20.08
CA CYS A 149 -3.79 -30.13 -21.26
C CYS A 149 -3.76 -31.38 -22.14
N ARG A 150 -2.65 -32.14 -22.15
CA ARG A 150 -2.56 -33.43 -22.85
C ARG A 150 -3.24 -34.56 -22.09
N LYS A 151 -3.13 -34.57 -20.77
CA LYS A 151 -3.76 -35.57 -19.89
C LYS A 151 -5.27 -35.37 -19.80
N PHE A 152 -5.73 -34.12 -19.80
CA PHE A 152 -7.11 -33.73 -19.55
C PHE A 152 -7.64 -32.84 -20.71
N PRO A 153 -8.13 -33.45 -21.80
CA PRO A 153 -8.54 -32.72 -23.01
C PRO A 153 -9.72 -31.76 -22.78
N SER A 154 -10.57 -32.00 -21.78
CA SER A 154 -11.73 -31.14 -21.50
C SER A 154 -11.31 -29.73 -21.06
N LEU A 155 -10.09 -29.56 -20.54
CA LEU A 155 -9.52 -28.25 -20.23
C LEU A 155 -9.41 -27.34 -21.47
N ILE A 156 -9.21 -27.94 -22.66
CA ILE A 156 -9.16 -27.21 -23.94
C ILE A 156 -10.53 -27.23 -24.62
N ASN A 157 -11.19 -28.38 -24.65
CA ASN A 157 -12.41 -28.57 -25.46
C ASN A 157 -13.65 -27.90 -24.85
N CYS A 158 -13.70 -27.76 -23.53
CA CYS A 158 -14.89 -27.29 -22.81
C CYS A 158 -14.71 -25.90 -22.19
N CYS A 159 -13.55 -25.26 -22.39
CA CYS A 159 -13.23 -23.93 -21.86
C CYS A 159 -12.89 -22.96 -23.00
N THR A 160 -13.37 -21.72 -22.90
CA THR A 160 -12.87 -20.63 -23.73
C THR A 160 -11.52 -20.18 -23.18
N ILE A 161 -10.49 -20.21 -24.03
CA ILE A 161 -9.12 -19.87 -23.62
C ILE A 161 -8.88 -18.38 -23.85
N ASP A 162 -8.51 -17.67 -22.78
CA ASP A 162 -8.12 -16.26 -22.83
C ASP A 162 -6.67 -16.09 -22.39
N TRP A 163 -5.85 -15.47 -23.24
CA TRP A 163 -4.42 -15.29 -23.03
C TRP A 163 -4.11 -13.89 -22.52
N PHE A 164 -3.66 -13.83 -21.27
CA PHE A 164 -3.17 -12.63 -20.60
C PHE A 164 -1.72 -12.37 -21.00
N MET A 165 -1.55 -11.66 -22.10
CA MET A 165 -0.26 -11.24 -22.64
C MET A 165 0.40 -10.16 -21.76
N SER A 166 1.71 -9.97 -21.94
CA SER A 166 2.43 -8.83 -21.37
C SER A 166 1.77 -7.51 -21.76
N TRP A 167 1.77 -6.53 -20.85
CA TRP A 167 1.14 -5.24 -21.09
C TRP A 167 1.90 -4.44 -22.17
N PRO A 168 1.20 -3.94 -23.20
CA PRO A 168 1.82 -3.05 -24.19
C PRO A 168 2.20 -1.69 -23.56
N LYS A 169 3.01 -0.90 -24.27
CA LYS A 169 3.44 0.45 -23.81
C LYS A 169 2.23 1.33 -23.47
N SER A 170 1.18 1.28 -24.28
CA SER A 170 -0.06 2.02 -24.06
C SER A 170 -0.76 1.66 -22.75
N ALA A 171 -0.83 0.36 -22.42
CA ALA A 171 -1.42 -0.10 -21.15
C ALA A 171 -0.58 0.34 -19.94
N LEU A 172 0.75 0.25 -20.04
CA LEU A 172 1.66 0.72 -18.98
C LEU A 172 1.50 2.22 -18.71
N ILE A 173 1.40 3.03 -19.78
CA ILE A 173 1.17 4.48 -19.67
C ILE A 173 -0.17 4.76 -18.99
N SER A 174 -1.26 4.14 -19.46
CA SER A 174 -2.60 4.37 -18.91
C SER A 174 -2.72 3.97 -17.44
N VAL A 175 -2.07 2.87 -17.05
CA VAL A 175 -2.03 2.45 -15.64
C VAL A 175 -1.19 3.45 -14.82
N ALA A 176 -0.02 3.85 -15.30
CA ALA A 176 0.81 4.83 -14.61
C ALA A 176 0.10 6.19 -14.45
N GLU A 177 -0.62 6.67 -15.47
CA GLU A 177 -1.47 7.87 -15.39
C GLU A 177 -2.48 7.78 -14.25
N ARG A 178 -3.20 6.65 -14.16
CA ARG A 178 -4.22 6.45 -13.12
C ARG A 178 -3.63 6.41 -11.72
N PHE A 179 -2.47 5.76 -11.54
CA PHE A 179 -1.83 5.64 -10.22
C PHE A 179 -1.08 6.92 -9.80
N LEU A 180 -0.50 7.66 -10.75
CA LEU A 180 0.26 8.89 -10.49
C LEU A 180 -0.62 10.15 -10.53
N GLY A 181 -1.87 10.06 -10.98
CA GLY A 181 -2.78 11.21 -11.08
C GLY A 181 -3.08 11.87 -9.73
N GLY A 182 -3.10 11.10 -8.64
CA GLY A 182 -3.28 11.61 -7.28
C GLY A 182 -2.01 12.21 -6.65
N LEU A 183 -0.86 12.14 -7.33
CA LEU A 183 0.40 12.62 -6.79
C LEU A 183 0.56 14.12 -7.05
N GLU A 184 0.78 14.89 -5.99
CA GLU A 184 1.13 16.31 -6.08
C GLU A 184 2.52 16.43 -6.69
N LEU A 185 2.61 16.94 -7.92
CA LEU A 185 3.85 17.17 -8.64
C LEU A 185 3.97 18.64 -9.02
N PRO A 186 5.19 19.19 -9.17
CA PRO A 186 5.37 20.61 -9.47
C PRO A 186 4.66 21.05 -10.75
N ASN A 187 4.83 20.30 -11.85
CA ASN A 187 4.20 20.57 -13.15
C ASN A 187 3.69 19.28 -13.79
N GLU A 188 2.72 19.40 -14.70
CA GLU A 188 2.21 18.29 -15.51
C GLU A 188 3.26 17.70 -16.46
N GLU A 189 4.23 18.50 -16.93
CA GLU A 189 5.35 18.01 -17.75
C GLU A 189 6.19 16.97 -17.02
N TYR A 190 6.46 17.18 -15.71
CA TYR A 190 7.16 16.20 -14.89
C TYR A 190 6.33 14.92 -14.71
N ARG A 191 5.00 15.06 -14.63
CA ARG A 191 4.10 13.90 -14.55
C ARG A 191 4.17 13.07 -15.83
N ALA A 192 4.05 13.71 -16.99
CA ALA A 192 4.16 13.04 -18.29
C ALA A 192 5.51 12.32 -18.46
N GLY A 193 6.61 13.00 -18.09
CA GLY A 193 7.94 12.39 -18.12
C GLY A 193 8.09 11.20 -17.18
N LEU A 194 7.53 11.27 -15.97
CA LEU A 194 7.54 10.18 -15.00
C LEU A 194 6.74 8.96 -15.51
N ILE A 195 5.55 9.19 -16.07
CA ILE A 195 4.70 8.15 -16.67
C ILE A 195 5.46 7.42 -17.78
N GLU A 196 6.07 8.17 -18.69
CA GLU A 196 6.85 7.58 -19.79
C GLU A 196 8.07 6.81 -19.26
N MET A 197 8.78 7.36 -18.27
CA MET A 197 9.92 6.71 -17.64
C MET A 197 9.53 5.38 -17.00
N CYS A 198 8.42 5.31 -16.26
CA CYS A 198 7.93 4.05 -15.69
C CYS A 198 7.75 2.97 -16.76
N SER A 199 7.14 3.31 -17.90
CA SER A 199 6.97 2.36 -19.00
C SER A 199 8.28 1.93 -19.63
N ILE A 200 9.22 2.87 -19.84
CA ILE A 200 10.54 2.58 -20.41
C ILE A 200 11.32 1.64 -19.50
N VAL A 201 11.35 1.91 -18.19
CA VAL A 201 12.05 1.09 -17.20
C VAL A 201 11.48 -0.32 -17.15
N HIS A 202 10.15 -0.47 -17.17
CA HIS A 202 9.54 -1.80 -17.16
C HIS A 202 9.93 -2.63 -18.39
N LYS A 203 9.86 -2.01 -19.58
CA LYS A 203 10.24 -2.66 -20.84
C LYS A 203 11.74 -2.95 -20.94
N SER A 204 12.59 -2.09 -20.38
CA SER A 204 14.04 -2.33 -20.39
C SER A 204 14.40 -3.56 -19.56
N VAL A 205 13.72 -3.77 -18.42
CA VAL A 205 13.88 -4.98 -17.60
C VAL A 205 13.35 -6.21 -18.31
N GLU A 206 12.21 -6.12 -19.01
CA GLU A 206 11.68 -7.21 -19.84
C GLU A 206 12.68 -7.61 -20.94
N ASN A 207 13.25 -6.66 -21.68
CA ASN A 207 14.27 -6.92 -22.69
C ASN A 207 15.55 -7.53 -22.07
N MET A 208 15.99 -7.00 -20.92
CA MET A 208 17.17 -7.51 -20.22
C MET A 208 16.96 -8.94 -19.71
N SER A 209 15.73 -9.31 -19.34
CA SER A 209 15.40 -10.66 -18.89
C SER A 209 15.67 -11.72 -19.97
N VAL A 210 15.44 -11.37 -21.25
CA VAL A 210 15.74 -12.23 -22.40
C VAL A 210 17.24 -12.43 -22.53
N ILE A 211 18.00 -11.34 -22.53
CA ILE A 211 19.47 -11.36 -22.62
C ILE A 211 20.07 -12.15 -21.44
N PHE A 212 19.52 -11.97 -20.25
CA PHE A 212 19.94 -12.68 -19.04
C PHE A 212 19.72 -14.18 -19.16
N PHE A 213 18.57 -14.60 -19.71
CA PHE A 213 18.30 -16.01 -19.98
C PHE A 213 19.25 -16.59 -21.03
N GLU A 214 19.55 -15.87 -22.10
CA GLU A 214 20.48 -16.32 -23.14
C GLU A 214 21.89 -16.55 -22.60
N LYS A 215 22.39 -15.63 -21.76
CA LYS A 215 23.75 -15.69 -21.24
C LYS A 215 23.92 -16.68 -20.08
N LEU A 216 22.97 -16.70 -19.15
CA LEU A 216 23.12 -17.41 -17.87
C LEU A 216 22.17 -18.61 -17.73
N ARG A 217 21.27 -18.82 -18.69
CA ARG A 217 20.23 -19.88 -18.66
C ARG A 217 19.36 -19.85 -17.41
N ARG A 218 19.27 -18.68 -16.75
CA ARG A 218 18.40 -18.43 -15.59
C ARG A 218 17.20 -17.60 -16.02
N LYS A 219 15.99 -18.10 -15.78
CA LYS A 219 14.75 -17.38 -16.11
C LYS A 219 14.42 -16.38 -15.00
N VAL A 220 14.14 -15.16 -15.40
CA VAL A 220 13.59 -14.10 -14.54
C VAL A 220 12.29 -13.64 -15.19
N TYR A 221 11.26 -13.38 -14.39
CA TYR A 221 9.95 -12.98 -14.89
C TYR A 221 9.63 -11.57 -14.44
N THR A 222 9.23 -10.74 -15.38
CA THR A 222 8.67 -9.42 -15.12
C THR A 222 7.15 -9.54 -15.22
N THR A 223 6.42 -9.07 -14.22
CA THR A 223 4.96 -9.19 -14.16
C THR A 223 4.31 -7.82 -14.03
N PRO A 224 3.03 -7.64 -14.45
CA PRO A 224 2.31 -6.41 -14.18
C PRO A 224 2.26 -6.04 -12.70
N LYS A 225 2.26 -7.02 -11.79
CA LYS A 225 2.39 -6.76 -10.35
C LYS A 225 3.71 -6.05 -10.01
N SER A 226 4.83 -6.49 -10.58
CA SER A 226 6.12 -5.82 -10.40
C SER A 226 6.11 -4.37 -10.90
N PHE A 227 5.32 -4.06 -11.93
CA PHE A 227 5.10 -2.67 -12.39
C PHE A 227 4.33 -1.83 -11.37
N LEU A 228 3.26 -2.40 -10.80
CA LEU A 228 2.49 -1.72 -9.75
C LEU A 228 3.33 -1.52 -8.49
N ASP A 229 4.15 -2.51 -8.13
CA ASP A 229 5.09 -2.42 -7.00
C ASP A 229 6.14 -1.33 -7.23
N LEU A 230 6.64 -1.15 -8.46
CA LEU A 230 7.54 -0.04 -8.82
C LEU A 230 6.89 1.32 -8.57
N ILE A 231 5.65 1.51 -9.03
CA ILE A 231 4.92 2.78 -8.84
C ILE A 231 4.62 3.03 -7.36
N GLY A 232 4.19 1.99 -6.63
CA GLY A 232 3.94 2.06 -5.19
C GLY A 232 5.20 2.40 -4.40
N LEU A 233 6.33 1.75 -4.72
CA LEU A 233 7.62 2.04 -4.11
C LEU A 233 8.07 3.47 -4.36
N TYR A 234 7.96 3.94 -5.61
CA TYR A 234 8.29 5.32 -5.96
C TYR A 234 7.46 6.32 -5.15
N THR A 235 6.14 6.11 -5.09
CA THR A 235 5.21 7.00 -4.37
C THR A 235 5.52 7.05 -2.88
N SER A 236 5.74 5.89 -2.27
CA SER A 236 6.13 5.77 -0.85
C SER A 236 7.47 6.47 -0.56
N MET A 237 8.47 6.21 -1.40
CA MET A 237 9.81 6.79 -1.25
C MET A 237 9.77 8.32 -1.40
N LEU A 238 9.00 8.83 -2.36
CA LEU A 238 8.83 10.26 -2.57
C LEU A 238 8.16 10.93 -1.36
N GLY A 239 7.10 10.32 -0.81
CA GLY A 239 6.45 10.81 0.41
C GLY A 239 7.41 10.90 1.59
N ASN A 240 8.18 9.83 1.84
CA ASN A 240 9.18 9.80 2.91
C ASN A 240 10.28 10.86 2.72
N LEU A 241 10.79 11.01 1.50
CA LEU A 241 11.82 12.01 1.20
C LEU A 241 11.29 13.44 1.34
N ARG A 242 10.06 13.71 0.91
CA ARG A 242 9.42 15.02 1.10
C ARG A 242 9.27 15.35 2.58
N GLN A 243 8.74 14.44 3.38
CA GLN A 243 8.62 14.64 4.82
C GLN A 243 9.97 14.93 5.48
N ASN A 244 11.03 14.21 5.10
CA ASN A 244 12.38 14.46 5.60
C ASN A 244 12.92 15.85 5.20
N ILE A 245 12.60 16.31 3.99
CA ILE A 245 12.98 17.65 3.53
C ILE A 245 12.16 18.72 4.25
N ASP A 246 10.86 18.51 4.44
CA ASP A 246 9.98 19.46 5.11
C ASP A 246 10.39 19.68 6.57
N VAL A 247 10.77 18.61 7.28
CA VAL A 247 11.32 18.73 8.64
C VAL A 247 12.60 19.58 8.65
N LYS A 248 13.53 19.35 7.71
CA LYS A 248 14.76 20.15 7.61
C LYS A 248 14.47 21.60 7.22
N ARG A 249 13.51 21.81 6.32
CA ARG A 249 13.06 23.14 5.90
C ARG A 249 12.48 23.91 7.08
N GLU A 250 11.63 23.28 7.87
CA GLU A 250 11.02 23.89 9.06
C GLU A 250 12.09 24.28 10.08
N GLN A 251 13.02 23.36 10.38
CA GLN A 251 14.14 23.64 11.28
C GLN A 251 14.99 24.83 10.81
N MET A 252 15.26 24.91 9.50
CA MET A 252 16.03 26.01 8.93
C MET A 252 15.26 27.33 8.92
N THR A 253 13.94 27.27 8.69
CA THR A 253 13.04 28.43 8.73
C THR A 253 12.97 29.02 10.14
N VAL A 254 12.78 28.17 11.15
CA VAL A 254 12.83 28.56 12.57
C VAL A 254 14.21 29.11 12.94
N GLY A 255 15.29 28.53 12.43
CA GLY A 255 16.65 29.02 12.63
C GLY A 255 16.85 30.43 12.07
N VAL A 256 16.43 30.68 10.82
CA VAL A 256 16.51 31.99 10.18
C VAL A 256 15.65 33.02 10.90
N GLN A 257 14.44 32.64 11.32
CA GLN A 257 13.56 33.52 12.08
C GLN A 257 14.22 33.98 13.38
N LYS A 258 14.80 33.06 14.16
CA LYS A 258 15.51 33.39 15.40
C LYS A 258 16.72 34.30 15.17
N LEU A 259 17.45 34.10 14.07
CA LEU A 259 18.57 34.98 13.71
C LEU A 259 18.09 36.39 13.38
N ASN A 260 16.99 36.53 12.65
CA ASN A 260 16.40 37.83 12.35
C ASN A 260 15.90 38.53 13.62
N GLU A 261 15.16 37.82 14.48
CA GLU A 261 14.71 38.36 15.78
C GLU A 261 15.89 38.82 16.64
N THR A 262 16.99 38.05 16.67
CA THR A 262 18.20 38.42 17.41
C THR A 262 18.86 39.66 16.80
N ASN A 263 18.93 39.75 15.47
CA ASN A 263 19.49 40.93 14.79
C ASN A 263 18.67 42.19 15.09
N ASP A 264 17.34 42.09 15.12
CA ASP A 264 16.46 43.21 15.46
C ASP A 264 16.67 43.66 16.92
N ILE A 265 16.80 42.72 17.86
CA ILE A 265 17.12 43.00 19.27
C ILE A 265 18.50 43.65 19.40
N VAL A 266 19.51 43.16 18.66
CA VAL A 266 20.86 43.75 18.68
C VAL A 266 20.85 45.17 18.09
N ALA A 267 20.04 45.43 17.06
CA ALA A 267 19.86 46.77 16.52
C ALA A 267 19.24 47.72 17.55
N SER A 268 18.17 47.29 18.26
CA SER A 268 17.56 48.12 19.31
C SER A 268 18.51 48.38 20.48
N LEU A 269 19.28 47.38 20.91
CA LEU A 269 20.27 47.53 21.98
C LEU A 269 21.41 48.49 21.59
N LYS A 270 21.84 48.48 20.32
CA LYS A 270 22.82 49.45 19.80
C LYS A 270 22.27 50.88 19.82
N ASP A 271 21.01 51.05 19.41
CA ASP A 271 20.34 52.35 19.48
C ASP A 271 20.25 52.85 20.92
N ASP A 272 19.89 51.99 21.88
CA ASP A 272 19.79 52.35 23.29
C ASP A 272 21.17 52.69 23.89
N LEU A 273 22.22 51.93 23.55
CA LEU A 273 23.59 52.24 23.94
C LEU A 273 24.03 53.61 23.41
N SER A 274 23.71 53.94 22.16
CA SER A 274 24.05 55.23 21.56
C SER A 274 23.36 56.41 22.25
N LYS A 275 22.14 56.21 22.75
CA LYS A 275 21.40 57.21 23.54
C LYS A 275 21.94 57.35 24.96
N LEU A 276 22.39 56.25 25.57
CA LEU A 276 22.91 56.23 26.94
C LEU A 276 24.35 56.76 27.05
N GLU A 277 25.16 56.65 25.99
CA GLU A 277 26.55 57.09 25.97
C GLU A 277 26.74 58.59 26.33
N PRO A 278 26.00 59.56 25.76
CA PRO A 278 26.13 60.97 26.16
C PRO A 278 25.62 61.22 27.59
N VAL A 279 24.58 60.52 28.03
CA VAL A 279 24.04 60.64 29.39
C VAL A 279 25.05 60.15 30.42
N LEU A 280 25.76 59.05 30.12
CA LEU A 280 26.83 58.53 30.96
C LEU A 280 28.02 59.50 31.04
N LYS A 281 28.41 60.13 29.93
CA LYS A 281 29.46 61.17 29.95
C LYS A 281 29.05 62.38 30.78
N GLN A 282 27.83 62.89 30.60
CA GLN A 282 27.32 64.00 31.40
C GLN A 282 27.28 63.68 32.89
N LYS A 283 26.71 62.51 33.26
CA LYS A 283 26.70 62.08 34.66
C LYS A 283 28.09 61.82 35.21
N GLY A 284 29.02 61.31 34.39
CA GLY A 284 30.43 61.15 34.75
C GLY A 284 31.07 62.49 35.11
N GLU A 285 30.92 63.49 34.24
CA GLU A 285 31.40 64.87 34.49
C GLU A 285 30.76 65.51 35.73
N GLU A 286 29.45 65.32 35.92
CA GLU A 286 28.75 65.77 37.12
C GLU A 286 29.31 65.10 38.38
N THR A 287 29.55 63.78 38.33
CA THR A 287 30.10 63.03 39.48
C THR A 287 31.54 63.45 39.78
N GLU A 288 32.34 63.75 38.76
CA GLU A 288 33.72 64.23 38.93
C GLU A 288 33.75 65.63 39.55
N LYS A 289 32.85 66.54 39.14
CA LYS A 289 32.66 67.84 39.81
C LYS A 289 32.23 67.67 41.26
N LEU A 290 31.33 66.73 41.53
CA LEU A 290 30.85 66.44 42.89
C LEU A 290 31.98 65.88 43.76
N LEU A 291 32.82 64.98 43.23
CA LEU A 291 34.01 64.47 43.92
C LEU A 291 35.02 65.58 44.23
N GLN A 292 35.23 66.53 43.31
CA GLN A 292 36.08 67.69 43.57
C GLN A 292 35.51 68.58 44.68
N GLN A 293 34.21 68.84 44.67
CA GLN A 293 33.55 69.58 45.76
C GLN A 293 33.66 68.86 47.09
N VAL A 294 33.41 67.54 47.13
CA VAL A 294 33.58 66.74 48.34
C VAL A 294 35.03 66.77 48.82
N ALA A 295 36.03 66.73 47.94
CA ALA A 295 37.43 66.84 48.35
C ALA A 295 37.78 68.21 48.96
N VAL A 296 37.21 69.30 48.43
CA VAL A 296 37.35 70.64 48.99
C VAL A 296 36.64 70.74 50.35
N ASP A 297 35.42 70.22 50.44
CA ASP A 297 34.65 70.20 51.69
C ASP A 297 35.31 69.31 52.74
N GLN A 298 35.94 68.20 52.34
CA GLN A 298 36.72 67.30 53.21
C GLN A 298 37.96 68.01 53.73
N ALA A 299 38.71 68.72 52.88
CA ALA A 299 39.88 69.50 53.29
C ALA A 299 39.50 70.64 54.25
N ALA A 300 38.39 71.33 53.99
CA ALA A 300 37.86 72.36 54.89
C ALA A 300 37.40 71.75 56.23
N ALA A 301 36.74 70.59 56.20
CA ALA A 301 36.34 69.86 57.42
C ALA A 301 37.56 69.37 58.22
N ASP A 302 38.62 68.91 57.56
CA ASP A 302 39.87 68.50 58.21
C ASP A 302 40.62 69.71 58.81
N GLU A 303 40.60 70.88 58.16
CA GLU A 303 41.17 72.11 58.73
C GLU A 303 40.39 72.59 59.97
N VAL A 304 39.06 72.50 59.94
CA VAL A 304 38.21 72.76 61.12
C VAL A 304 38.49 71.73 62.21
N LYS A 305 38.67 70.45 61.86
CA LYS A 305 39.02 69.39 62.81
C LYS A 305 40.39 69.62 63.45
N GLU A 306 41.37 70.11 62.70
CA GLU A 306 42.66 70.54 63.26
C GLU A 306 42.52 71.72 64.21
N LYS A 307 41.75 72.75 63.84
CA LYS A 307 41.49 73.91 64.72
C LYS A 307 40.79 73.50 66.01
N VAL A 308 39.74 72.67 65.91
CA VAL A 308 39.04 72.12 67.08
C VAL A 308 39.96 71.20 67.90
N GLY A 309 40.86 70.45 67.27
CA GLY A 309 41.88 69.65 67.96
C GLY A 309 42.90 70.51 68.71
N GLN A 310 43.32 71.64 68.14
CA GLN A 310 44.19 72.61 68.79
C GLN A 310 43.48 73.34 69.95
N GLU A 311 42.22 73.74 69.75
CA GLU A 311 41.40 74.33 70.81
C GLU A 311 41.13 73.34 71.95
N ALA A 312 40.86 72.06 71.64
CA ALA A 312 40.75 71.02 72.65
C ALA A 312 42.05 70.79 73.42
N ALA A 313 43.21 70.92 72.77
CA ALA A 313 44.52 70.85 73.44
C ALA A 313 44.82 72.09 74.32
N VAL A 314 44.32 73.27 73.95
CA VAL A 314 44.41 74.50 74.77
C VAL A 314 43.46 74.42 75.97
N VAL A 315 42.22 73.98 75.78
CA VAL A 315 41.26 73.75 76.88
C VAL A 315 41.75 72.64 77.81
N GLY A 316 42.37 71.58 77.28
CA GLY A 316 43.01 70.53 78.08
C GLY A 316 44.21 71.01 78.91
N LYS A 317 44.92 72.06 78.45
CA LYS A 317 45.99 72.71 79.23
C LYS A 317 45.45 73.70 80.27
N GLN A 318 44.34 74.40 79.98
CA GLN A 318 43.67 75.28 80.95
C GLN A 318 42.90 74.51 82.03
N ALA A 319 42.52 73.26 81.79
CA ALA A 319 41.92 72.38 82.79
C ALA A 319 42.97 71.69 83.71
N ALA A 320 44.27 71.91 83.47
CA ALA A 320 45.38 71.35 84.22
C ALA A 320 46.14 72.39 85.09
N GLU A 321 45.67 73.65 85.11
CA GLU A 321 45.94 74.63 86.18
C GLU A 321 44.85 74.55 87.26
#